data_AF-A0A972VIQ4-F1
#
_entry.id   AF-A0A972VIQ4-F1
#
_cell.length_a   1.000
_cell.length_b   1.000
_cell.length_c   1.000
_cell.angle_alpha   90.00
_cell.angle_beta   90.00
_cell.angle_gamma   90.00
#
_symmetry.space_group_name_H-M   'P 1'
#
loop_
_entity.id
_entity.type
_entity.pdbx_description
1 polymer ?
#
loop_
_entity_poly.entity_id
_entity_poly.type
_entity_poly.pdbx_seq_one_letter_code
_entity_poly.pdbx_strand_id
1 'polypeptide(L)'
;GLGIKTCVGTEAPLNVPDVVKERLQQAGKDPNDPKVVQTLYEGMFLRIKRTFPIDYYWVWGYEGQIKENAFRDDFLCAVKAAKQVDAPFGLGISGWGWIASNFPRLDEAFPRDVAFSCISGSVGRDFLSDNFKQLDNRQKWAIPWFEDDGGMISPQLHVGRMRRDAVDAEAYGCNGLMGLHWRTRILAPNISALAKAGWTHSGWDRPVEQADKKYEEKRPRSLPAGDFYRDWATAEFGKNVAGTTAEIFTRLDGKFPRASSWNRGPGAIVINNQPWSKVKPNYTFVTEMETLRGDVKGAGNLERFDYWLNTFRFARETARLACARGHMDRIMKQVNAEKDPAAAKTLAREQALPAKIDMIQAAGDMVRALLAAMNNSSEMGTLANIEQQSFLRCQYLNVYDKALAKILDRDLPTEALPPAVYAGEPRLIVPEKRTELALGEALTLKVIVLDNAKAKSGALYWREMGCGKYRQIDLKHKARAVYSVTIPSARADMEYYIKAETAGGKALVWPATAPRLNHTVIVN
;
A
#
# COMPACT_ATOMS: atom_id res chain seq x y z
N GLY A 1 14.65 -22.91 -4.89
CA GLY A 1 13.46 -22.06 -4.69
C GLY A 1 13.86 -20.81 -3.92
N LEU A 2 13.07 -19.72 -4.01
CA LEU A 2 13.37 -18.42 -3.38
C LEU A 2 13.36 -18.42 -1.83
N GLY A 3 13.27 -19.59 -1.18
CA GLY A 3 13.26 -19.70 0.28
C GLY A 3 12.05 -19.06 0.97
N ILE A 4 11.00 -18.67 0.23
CA ILE A 4 9.82 -17.98 0.76
C ILE A 4 9.08 -18.89 1.73
N LYS A 5 8.82 -18.38 2.93
CA LYS A 5 8.02 -19.01 3.98
C LYS A 5 6.68 -18.32 4.10
N THR A 6 5.64 -19.11 4.33
CA THR A 6 4.27 -18.63 4.49
C THR A 6 3.84 -18.70 5.94
N CYS A 7 3.21 -17.64 6.43
CA CYS A 7 2.76 -17.54 7.81
C CYS A 7 1.31 -17.04 7.87
N VAL A 8 0.55 -17.56 8.82
CA VAL A 8 -0.73 -16.97 9.26
C VAL A 8 -0.70 -16.82 10.76
N GLY A 9 -1.56 -15.98 11.35
CA GLY A 9 -1.47 -15.74 12.78
C GLY A 9 -2.63 -14.98 13.37
N THR A 10 -2.56 -14.80 14.69
CA THR A 10 -3.46 -13.98 15.49
C THR A 10 -2.68 -13.02 16.37
N GLU A 11 -3.37 -12.03 16.93
CA GLU A 11 -2.83 -11.26 18.04
C GLU A 11 -2.95 -12.03 19.36
N ALA A 12 -2.03 -11.75 20.29
CA ALA A 12 -2.09 -12.21 21.68
C ALA A 12 -2.27 -11.04 22.68
N PRO A 13 -3.08 -11.24 23.73
CA PRO A 13 -3.87 -12.44 24.02
C PRO A 13 -4.93 -12.72 22.97
N LEU A 14 -5.32 -13.99 22.78
CA LEU A 14 -6.19 -14.40 21.69
C LEU A 14 -7.50 -13.60 21.72
N ASN A 15 -7.72 -12.77 20.70
CA ASN A 15 -8.94 -11.98 20.60
C ASN A 15 -10.11 -12.85 20.13
N VAL A 16 -10.80 -13.47 21.10
CA VAL A 16 -11.97 -14.33 20.85
C VAL A 16 -13.17 -13.45 20.44
N PRO A 17 -13.79 -13.66 19.26
CA PRO A 17 -14.97 -12.91 18.85
C PRO A 17 -16.14 -13.09 19.83
N ASP A 18 -16.96 -12.06 20.00
CA ASP A 18 -18.05 -12.06 21.01
C ASP A 18 -19.04 -13.22 20.82
N VAL A 19 -19.40 -13.54 19.58
CA VAL A 19 -20.25 -14.69 19.25
C VAL A 19 -19.63 -16.03 19.70
N VAL A 20 -18.30 -16.14 19.72
CA VAL A 20 -17.60 -17.33 20.22
C VAL A 20 -17.59 -17.34 21.75
N LYS A 21 -17.36 -16.18 22.39
CA LYS A 21 -17.43 -16.05 23.86
C LYS A 21 -18.80 -16.46 24.39
N GLU A 22 -19.88 -15.98 23.77
CA GLU A 22 -21.25 -16.32 24.14
C GLU A 22 -21.50 -17.83 24.07
N ARG A 23 -21.05 -18.49 23.00
CA ARG A 23 -21.19 -19.95 22.84
C ARG A 23 -20.40 -20.73 23.89
N LEU A 24 -19.21 -20.27 24.25
CA LEU A 24 -18.41 -20.87 25.31
C LEU A 24 -19.13 -20.75 26.65
N GLN A 25 -19.64 -19.57 26.97
CA GLN A 25 -20.38 -19.31 28.21
C GLN A 25 -21.67 -20.13 28.30
N GLN A 26 -22.43 -20.24 27.21
CA GLN A 26 -23.60 -21.13 27.11
C GLN A 26 -23.24 -22.60 27.34
N ALA A 27 -22.03 -23.01 26.96
CA ALA A 27 -21.50 -24.35 27.23
C ALA A 27 -20.83 -24.47 28.61
N GLY A 28 -20.96 -23.48 29.50
CA GLY A 28 -20.38 -23.49 30.84
C GLY A 28 -18.85 -23.32 30.88
N LYS A 29 -18.25 -22.79 29.82
CA LYS A 29 -16.80 -22.58 29.69
C LYS A 29 -16.45 -21.10 29.84
N ASP A 30 -15.43 -20.80 30.64
CA ASP A 30 -14.86 -19.44 30.73
C ASP A 30 -13.93 -19.17 29.54
N PRO A 31 -14.21 -18.17 28.68
CA PRO A 31 -13.33 -17.84 27.55
C PRO A 31 -11.93 -17.35 27.97
N ASN A 32 -11.70 -17.01 29.24
CA ASN A 32 -10.39 -16.61 29.75
C ASN A 32 -9.63 -17.75 30.45
N ASP A 33 -10.24 -18.92 30.63
CA ASP A 33 -9.55 -20.10 31.19
C ASP A 33 -8.48 -20.56 30.18
N PRO A 34 -7.19 -20.67 30.58
CA PRO A 34 -6.12 -21.16 29.71
C PRO A 34 -6.43 -22.50 29.01
N LYS A 35 -7.19 -23.41 29.65
CA LYS A 35 -7.60 -24.67 29.01
C LYS A 35 -8.58 -24.45 27.86
N VAL A 36 -9.48 -23.48 28.01
CA VAL A 36 -10.44 -23.11 26.97
C VAL A 36 -9.71 -22.41 25.82
N VAL A 37 -8.79 -21.48 26.12
CA VAL A 37 -7.94 -20.83 25.11
C VAL A 37 -7.11 -21.85 24.32
N GLN A 38 -6.48 -22.82 25.01
CA GLN A 38 -5.78 -23.93 24.34
C GLN A 38 -6.72 -24.69 23.39
N THR A 39 -7.93 -25.03 23.83
CA THR A 39 -8.93 -25.74 23.00
C THR A 39 -9.30 -24.93 21.75
N LEU A 40 -9.38 -23.59 21.85
CA LEU A 40 -9.62 -22.74 20.69
C LEU A 40 -8.46 -22.79 19.69
N TYR A 41 -7.21 -22.71 20.17
CA TYR A 41 -6.03 -22.87 19.32
C TYR A 41 -6.00 -24.25 18.64
N GLU A 42 -6.33 -25.34 19.36
CA GLU A 42 -6.42 -26.69 18.78
C GLU A 42 -7.41 -26.73 17.61
N GLY A 43 -8.59 -26.14 17.79
CA GLY A 43 -9.60 -26.04 16.73
C GLY A 43 -9.12 -25.23 15.52
N MET A 44 -8.42 -24.12 15.76
CA MET A 44 -7.84 -23.30 14.69
C MET A 44 -6.75 -24.05 13.93
N PHE A 45 -5.84 -24.72 14.63
CA PHE A 45 -4.75 -25.48 14.02
C PHE A 45 -5.24 -26.70 13.24
N LEU A 46 -6.25 -27.42 13.75
CA LEU A 46 -6.92 -28.50 13.02
C LEU A 46 -7.58 -27.99 11.74
N ARG A 47 -8.19 -26.80 11.78
CA ARG A 47 -8.73 -26.16 10.57
C ARG A 47 -7.62 -25.87 9.57
N ILE A 48 -6.57 -25.17 9.99
CA ILE A 48 -5.42 -24.83 9.13
C ILE A 48 -4.84 -26.09 8.48
N LYS A 49 -4.52 -27.12 9.28
CA LYS A 49 -4.00 -28.43 8.83
C LYS A 49 -4.85 -29.06 7.73
N ARG A 50 -6.17 -28.81 7.71
CA ARG A 50 -7.12 -29.36 6.71
C ARG A 50 -7.34 -28.45 5.51
N THR A 51 -7.08 -27.15 5.63
CA THR A 51 -7.50 -26.17 4.62
C THR A 51 -6.38 -25.61 3.76
N PHE A 52 -5.18 -25.39 4.31
CA PHE A 52 -4.06 -24.83 3.55
C PHE A 52 -2.71 -25.09 4.24
N PRO A 53 -1.63 -25.31 3.47
CA PRO A 53 -0.28 -25.44 4.03
C PRO A 53 0.27 -24.07 4.45
N ILE A 54 0.95 -24.03 5.59
CA ILE A 54 1.77 -22.91 6.06
C ILE A 54 3.09 -23.43 6.60
N ASP A 55 4.12 -22.60 6.64
CA ASP A 55 5.38 -22.94 7.30
C ASP A 55 5.33 -22.60 8.80
N TYR A 56 4.67 -21.49 9.18
CA TYR A 56 4.57 -21.04 10.57
C TYR A 56 3.18 -20.50 10.92
N TYR A 57 2.76 -20.74 12.16
CA TYR A 57 1.71 -19.97 12.81
C TYR A 57 2.32 -18.90 13.72
N TRP A 58 1.93 -17.65 13.54
CA TRP A 58 2.48 -16.50 14.25
C TRP A 58 1.52 -15.93 15.28
N VAL A 59 2.08 -15.55 16.42
CA VAL A 59 1.36 -14.83 17.46
C VAL A 59 1.96 -13.42 17.55
N TRP A 60 1.13 -12.43 17.19
CA TRP A 60 1.50 -11.02 17.15
C TRP A 60 1.18 -10.34 18.47
N GLY A 61 2.14 -9.66 19.09
CA GLY A 61 1.90 -8.87 20.30
C GLY A 61 0.97 -7.70 20.02
N TYR A 62 -0.09 -7.56 20.83
CA TYR A 62 -1.11 -6.51 20.68
C TYR A 62 -0.52 -5.09 20.54
N GLU A 63 -1.23 -4.23 19.81
CA GLU A 63 -0.91 -2.80 19.63
C GLU A 63 -1.18 -2.00 20.92
N GLY A 64 -0.22 -2.10 21.84
CA GLY A 64 -0.25 -1.50 23.17
C GLY A 64 0.63 -2.29 24.13
N GLN A 65 1.05 -1.68 25.23
CA GLN A 65 1.80 -2.43 26.25
C GLN A 65 0.84 -3.33 27.03
N ILE A 66 0.75 -4.60 26.63
CA ILE A 66 0.15 -5.64 27.47
C ILE A 66 1.14 -6.10 28.54
N LYS A 67 0.63 -6.70 29.62
CA LYS A 67 1.49 -7.39 30.58
C LYS A 67 2.17 -8.55 29.85
N GLU A 68 3.50 -8.55 29.82
CA GLU A 68 4.32 -9.60 29.21
C GLU A 68 3.84 -11.02 29.61
N ASN A 69 3.48 -11.21 30.88
CA ASN A 69 2.95 -12.50 31.36
C ASN A 69 1.69 -12.95 30.61
N ALA A 70 0.77 -12.04 30.29
CA ALA A 70 -0.44 -12.41 29.56
C ALA A 70 -0.12 -12.86 28.12
N PHE A 71 0.83 -12.20 27.45
CA PHE A 71 1.33 -12.63 26.15
C PHE A 71 2.00 -14.00 26.24
N ARG A 72 2.89 -14.17 27.22
CA ARG A 72 3.63 -15.41 27.44
C ARG A 72 2.69 -16.58 27.70
N ASP A 73 1.74 -16.40 28.61
CA ASP A 73 0.85 -17.47 29.04
C ASP A 73 -0.14 -17.87 27.91
N ASP A 74 -0.62 -16.91 27.11
CA ASP A 74 -1.42 -17.17 25.91
C ASP A 74 -0.60 -17.92 24.84
N PHE A 75 0.63 -17.48 24.56
CA PHE A 75 1.51 -18.17 23.60
C PHE A 75 1.82 -19.60 24.03
N LEU A 76 2.02 -19.85 25.33
CA LEU A 76 2.22 -21.21 25.85
C LEU A 76 0.96 -22.09 25.67
N CYS A 77 -0.24 -21.51 25.62
CA CYS A 77 -1.45 -22.26 25.23
C CYS A 77 -1.39 -22.66 23.75
N ALA A 78 -0.95 -21.77 22.86
CA ALA A 78 -0.71 -22.11 21.45
C ALA A 78 0.36 -23.20 21.29
N VAL A 79 1.46 -23.16 22.04
CA VAL A 79 2.49 -24.21 22.04
C VAL A 79 1.92 -25.58 22.43
N LYS A 80 1.11 -25.63 23.49
CA LYS A 80 0.46 -26.87 23.94
C LYS A 80 -0.53 -27.39 22.90
N ALA A 81 -1.34 -26.50 22.34
CA ALA A 81 -2.30 -26.84 21.30
C ALA A 81 -1.62 -27.42 20.05
N ALA A 82 -0.53 -26.82 19.58
CA ALA A 82 0.22 -27.29 18.42
C ALA A 82 0.77 -28.70 18.62
N LYS A 83 1.31 -29.01 19.81
CA LYS A 83 1.76 -30.35 20.18
C LYS A 83 0.60 -31.35 20.26
N GLN A 84 -0.52 -30.94 20.85
CA GLN A 84 -1.69 -31.79 21.05
C GLN A 84 -2.31 -32.27 19.73
N VAL A 85 -2.30 -31.42 18.70
CA VAL A 85 -2.91 -31.73 17.39
C VAL A 85 -1.89 -32.17 16.34
N ASP A 86 -0.62 -32.31 16.72
CA ASP A 86 0.49 -32.60 15.82
C ASP A 86 0.49 -31.62 14.62
N ALA A 87 0.60 -30.32 14.93
CA ALA A 87 0.54 -29.28 13.91
C ALA A 87 1.74 -29.40 12.94
N PRO A 88 1.52 -29.40 11.61
CA PRO A 88 2.57 -29.62 10.61
C PRO A 88 3.40 -28.35 10.32
N PHE A 89 3.37 -27.35 11.20
CA PHE A 89 3.99 -26.04 11.01
C PHE A 89 4.68 -25.57 12.29
N GLY A 90 5.68 -24.70 12.13
CA GLY A 90 6.38 -24.08 13.26
C GLY A 90 5.54 -23.01 13.96
N LEU A 91 6.00 -22.57 15.13
CA LEU A 91 5.42 -21.42 15.83
C LEU A 91 6.39 -20.24 15.83
N GLY A 92 5.85 -19.03 15.81
CA GLY A 92 6.65 -17.81 15.93
C GLY A 92 5.94 -16.73 16.74
N ILE A 93 6.73 -15.88 17.39
CA ILE A 93 6.24 -14.64 17.98
C ILE A 93 6.64 -13.47 17.09
N SER A 94 5.78 -12.46 17.03
CA SER A 94 6.07 -11.18 16.37
C SER A 94 5.39 -10.05 17.13
N GLY A 95 5.65 -8.80 16.76
CA GLY A 95 4.89 -7.67 17.25
C GLY A 95 5.65 -6.36 17.19
N TRP A 96 5.14 -5.40 17.95
CA TRP A 96 5.68 -4.03 18.07
C TRP A 96 6.96 -3.99 18.91
N GLY A 97 7.63 -2.83 18.96
CA GLY A 97 8.95 -2.68 19.60
C GLY A 97 9.06 -3.17 21.05
N TRP A 98 7.95 -3.24 21.80
CA TRP A 98 7.95 -3.82 23.15
C TRP A 98 8.28 -5.32 23.16
N ILE A 99 7.94 -6.08 22.11
CA ILE A 99 8.28 -7.49 21.98
C ILE A 99 9.80 -7.66 21.96
N ALA A 100 10.50 -6.91 21.10
CA ALA A 100 11.96 -6.95 21.05
C ALA A 100 12.60 -6.58 22.39
N SER A 101 12.06 -5.59 23.11
CA SER A 101 12.53 -5.21 24.45
C SER A 101 12.43 -6.34 25.49
N ASN A 102 11.57 -7.33 25.27
CA ASN A 102 11.39 -8.48 26.17
C ASN A 102 11.99 -9.77 25.63
N PHE A 103 12.69 -9.76 24.49
CA PHE A 103 13.35 -10.93 23.93
C PHE A 103 14.16 -11.75 24.95
N PRO A 104 14.97 -11.18 25.86
CA PRO A 104 15.70 -11.99 26.84
C PRO A 104 14.81 -12.84 27.75
N ARG A 105 13.68 -12.29 28.22
CA ARG A 105 12.73 -12.99 29.08
C ARG A 105 11.89 -14.01 28.30
N LEU A 106 11.50 -13.66 27.08
CA LEU A 106 10.76 -14.55 26.19
C LEU A 106 11.64 -15.71 25.68
N ASP A 107 12.94 -15.47 25.48
CA ASP A 107 13.94 -16.47 25.09
C ASP A 107 14.06 -17.58 26.14
N GLU A 108 14.06 -17.20 27.41
CA GLU A 108 14.07 -18.14 28.54
C GLU A 108 12.75 -18.93 28.62
N ALA A 109 11.62 -18.26 28.39
CA ALA A 109 10.30 -18.84 28.57
C ALA A 109 9.85 -19.80 27.46
N PHE A 110 10.31 -19.62 26.22
CA PHE A 110 9.75 -20.32 25.05
C PHE A 110 10.64 -21.46 24.53
N PRO A 111 10.04 -22.54 23.97
CA PRO A 111 10.78 -23.61 23.31
C PRO A 111 11.75 -23.11 22.23
N ARG A 112 12.91 -23.78 22.06
CA ARG A 112 14.01 -23.34 21.18
C ARG A 112 13.66 -23.32 19.69
N ASP A 113 12.67 -24.09 19.28
CA ASP A 113 12.14 -24.18 17.91
C ASP A 113 11.17 -23.04 17.53
N VAL A 114 10.83 -22.15 18.47
CA VAL A 114 10.00 -20.96 18.21
C VAL A 114 10.83 -19.88 17.50
N ALA A 115 10.31 -19.35 16.40
CA ALA A 115 10.90 -18.22 15.69
C ALA A 115 10.58 -16.89 16.38
N PHE A 116 11.59 -16.02 16.50
CA PHE A 116 11.46 -14.70 17.11
C PHE A 116 11.47 -13.62 16.04
N SER A 117 10.45 -12.78 16.05
CA SER A 117 10.30 -11.68 15.12
C SER A 117 9.89 -10.40 15.84
N CYS A 118 10.23 -9.26 15.26
CA CYS A 118 9.75 -7.97 15.71
C CYS A 118 9.87 -6.94 14.57
N ILE A 119 8.91 -6.03 14.54
CA ILE A 119 8.97 -4.86 13.67
C ILE A 119 9.92 -3.81 14.23
N SER A 120 10.61 -3.10 13.34
CA SER A 120 11.50 -2.01 13.74
C SER A 120 10.72 -0.83 14.35
N GLY A 121 11.38 -0.06 15.21
CA GLY A 121 10.75 1.06 15.93
C GLY A 121 10.45 2.28 15.05
N SER A 122 9.68 3.22 15.62
CA SER A 122 9.42 4.57 15.08
C SER A 122 9.07 4.61 13.60
N VAL A 123 8.19 3.70 13.15
CA VAL A 123 7.75 3.56 11.76
C VAL A 123 8.91 3.45 10.75
N GLY A 124 9.97 2.74 11.17
CA GLY A 124 11.18 2.53 10.38
C GLY A 124 12.24 3.60 10.56
N ARG A 125 12.02 4.66 11.35
CA ARG A 125 13.07 5.64 11.62
C ARG A 125 14.18 5.09 12.51
N ASP A 126 13.84 4.18 13.41
CA ASP A 126 14.83 3.50 14.24
C ASP A 126 15.53 2.39 13.44
N PHE A 127 16.74 2.05 13.89
CA PHE A 127 17.42 0.84 13.45
C PHE A 127 16.67 -0.41 13.96
N LEU A 128 17.04 -1.58 13.43
CA LEU A 128 16.61 -2.84 14.02
C LEU A 128 17.06 -2.93 15.49
N SER A 129 16.28 -3.62 16.31
CA SER A 129 16.61 -3.80 17.74
C SER A 129 17.88 -4.64 17.89
N ASP A 130 18.84 -4.16 18.68
CA ASP A 130 20.04 -4.93 19.02
C ASP A 130 19.74 -6.19 19.85
N ASN A 131 18.53 -6.31 20.41
CA ASN A 131 18.14 -7.49 21.19
C ASN A 131 18.09 -8.77 20.34
N PHE A 132 18.04 -8.68 19.00
CA PHE A 132 18.24 -9.84 18.14
C PHE A 132 19.61 -10.52 18.34
N LYS A 133 20.65 -9.77 18.75
CA LYS A 133 22.00 -10.31 19.01
C LYS A 133 22.05 -11.22 20.24
N GLN A 134 21.09 -11.07 21.15
CA GLN A 134 21.03 -11.83 22.41
C GLN A 134 20.32 -13.19 22.25
N LEU A 135 19.74 -13.44 21.07
CA LEU A 135 19.02 -14.65 20.75
C LEU A 135 19.95 -15.65 20.06
N ASP A 136 20.42 -16.63 20.84
CA ASP A 136 21.32 -17.70 20.38
C ASP A 136 20.54 -18.95 19.96
N ASN A 137 21.01 -19.63 18.91
CA ASN A 137 20.47 -20.91 18.42
C ASN A 137 18.96 -20.89 18.12
N ARG A 138 18.45 -19.79 17.54
CA ARG A 138 17.03 -19.61 17.18
C ARG A 138 16.85 -19.02 15.79
N GLN A 139 15.67 -19.23 15.22
CA GLN A 139 15.19 -18.52 14.04
C GLN A 139 14.84 -17.06 14.40
N LYS A 140 15.31 -16.10 13.62
CA LYS A 140 15.27 -14.66 13.93
C LYS A 140 14.89 -13.86 12.70
N TRP A 141 13.70 -13.27 12.70
CA TRP A 141 13.14 -12.62 11.52
C TRP A 141 12.91 -11.13 11.80
N ALA A 142 13.61 -10.26 11.08
CA ALA A 142 13.44 -8.82 11.23
C ALA A 142 12.30 -8.32 10.32
N ILE A 143 11.52 -7.35 10.81
CA ILE A 143 10.46 -6.71 9.99
C ILE A 143 10.74 -5.21 9.80
N PRO A 144 11.35 -4.80 8.69
CA PRO A 144 11.39 -3.38 8.29
C PRO A 144 10.01 -2.82 7.92
N TRP A 145 9.80 -1.54 8.20
CA TRP A 145 8.66 -0.79 7.65
C TRP A 145 8.91 -0.41 6.19
N PHE A 146 8.07 -0.86 5.27
CA PHE A 146 8.06 -0.34 3.90
C PHE A 146 7.31 0.97 3.77
N GLU A 147 6.37 1.21 4.67
CA GLU A 147 5.56 2.42 4.69
C GLU A 147 5.01 2.65 6.09
N ASP A 148 4.60 3.88 6.41
CA ASP A 148 3.88 4.24 7.62
C ASP A 148 2.45 4.72 7.35
N ASP A 149 1.60 4.62 8.36
CA ASP A 149 0.18 4.96 8.31
C ASP A 149 -0.09 6.46 8.03
N GLY A 150 0.77 7.35 8.52
CA GLY A 150 0.62 8.79 8.29
C GLY A 150 0.86 9.17 6.83
N GLY A 151 1.79 8.47 6.17
CA GLY A 151 2.14 8.62 4.77
C GLY A 151 1.30 7.78 3.79
N MET A 152 0.21 7.15 4.22
CA MET A 152 -0.50 6.11 3.44
C MET A 152 -1.09 6.58 2.09
N ILE A 153 -1.21 7.90 1.85
CA ILE A 153 -1.63 8.46 0.56
C ILE A 153 -0.46 9.09 -0.23
N SER A 154 0.79 8.85 0.18
CA SER A 154 2.00 9.33 -0.50
C SER A 154 2.90 8.16 -0.90
N PRO A 155 3.71 8.26 -1.97
CA PRO A 155 4.84 7.37 -2.18
C PRO A 155 5.78 7.32 -0.97
N GLN A 156 6.26 6.12 -0.65
CA GLN A 156 7.18 5.88 0.48
C GLN A 156 8.38 5.08 0.00
N LEU A 157 9.30 5.78 -0.67
CA LEU A 157 10.53 5.22 -1.23
C LEU A 157 11.57 5.06 -0.12
N HIS A 158 11.90 3.82 0.23
CA HIS A 158 12.74 3.50 1.39
C HIS A 158 13.75 2.39 1.09
N VAL A 159 14.28 2.36 -0.13
CA VAL A 159 15.27 1.36 -0.57
C VAL A 159 16.54 1.48 0.26
N GLY A 160 17.07 2.69 0.45
CA GLY A 160 18.28 2.89 1.25
C GLY A 160 18.10 2.44 2.71
N ARG A 161 16.90 2.64 3.25
CA ARG A 161 16.53 2.18 4.59
C ARG A 161 16.48 0.64 4.66
N MET A 162 15.77 0.03 3.71
CA MET A 162 15.67 -1.43 3.59
C MET A 162 17.06 -2.08 3.44
N ARG A 163 17.97 -1.48 2.66
CA ARG A 163 19.36 -1.93 2.57
C ARG A 163 20.08 -1.93 3.93
N ARG A 164 19.94 -0.85 4.70
CA ARG A 164 20.49 -0.78 6.07
C ARG A 164 19.92 -1.90 6.92
N ASP A 165 18.61 -2.10 6.88
CA ASP A 165 17.96 -3.11 7.71
C ASP A 165 18.40 -4.54 7.35
N ALA A 166 18.64 -4.83 6.07
CA ALA A 166 19.18 -6.14 5.68
C ALA A 166 20.59 -6.40 6.21
N VAL A 167 21.49 -5.42 6.05
CA VAL A 167 22.86 -5.52 6.58
C VAL A 167 22.85 -5.71 8.09
N ASP A 168 22.01 -4.95 8.79
CA ASP A 168 21.88 -5.04 10.23
C ASP A 168 21.26 -6.38 10.65
N ALA A 169 20.25 -6.86 9.92
CA ALA A 169 19.62 -8.15 10.19
C ALA A 169 20.64 -9.29 10.11
N GLU A 170 21.43 -9.36 9.04
CA GLU A 170 22.51 -10.36 8.92
C GLU A 170 23.52 -10.23 10.07
N ALA A 171 23.99 -9.01 10.35
CA ALA A 171 24.95 -8.75 11.43
C ALA A 171 24.42 -9.15 12.82
N TYR A 172 23.09 -9.17 13.00
CA TYR A 172 22.44 -9.55 14.26
C TYR A 172 22.09 -11.05 14.28
N GLY A 173 22.50 -11.78 13.25
CA GLY A 173 22.28 -13.20 13.04
C GLY A 173 20.85 -13.56 12.62
N CYS A 174 20.06 -12.59 12.14
CA CYS A 174 18.74 -12.84 11.59
C CYS A 174 18.84 -13.67 10.30
N ASN A 175 17.92 -14.61 10.15
CA ASN A 175 17.83 -15.51 9.00
C ASN A 175 16.48 -15.44 8.28
N GLY A 176 15.65 -14.45 8.67
CA GLY A 176 14.46 -14.04 7.92
C GLY A 176 14.34 -12.51 7.88
N LEU A 177 13.73 -12.00 6.82
CA LEU A 177 13.48 -10.58 6.63
C LEU A 177 12.13 -10.39 5.92
N MET A 178 11.29 -9.50 6.45
CA MET A 178 9.92 -9.28 5.95
C MET A 178 9.57 -7.80 5.94
N GLY A 179 8.83 -7.31 4.94
CA GLY A 179 8.38 -5.92 4.94
C GLY A 179 6.94 -5.78 5.44
N LEU A 180 6.68 -4.86 6.38
CA LEU A 180 5.29 -4.49 6.70
C LEU A 180 4.76 -3.49 5.66
N HIS A 181 3.57 -3.78 5.11
CA HIS A 181 2.90 -2.93 4.14
C HIS A 181 1.37 -3.14 4.09
N TRP A 182 0.66 -2.14 3.56
CA TRP A 182 -0.77 -2.15 3.22
C TRP A 182 -1.01 -2.02 1.70
N ARG A 183 -0.13 -1.31 1.00
CA ARG A 183 -0.19 -1.07 -0.46
C ARG A 183 0.80 -1.97 -1.18
N THR A 184 0.55 -2.26 -2.46
CA THR A 184 1.34 -3.25 -3.21
C THR A 184 2.22 -2.60 -4.28
N ARG A 185 1.66 -2.18 -5.43
CA ARG A 185 2.44 -1.72 -6.59
C ARG A 185 3.32 -0.51 -6.27
N ILE A 186 2.86 0.44 -5.46
CA ILE A 186 3.62 1.63 -5.06
C ILE A 186 4.86 1.30 -4.21
N LEU A 187 4.91 0.13 -3.60
CA LEU A 187 6.04 -0.34 -2.79
C LEU A 187 6.98 -1.28 -3.56
N ALA A 188 6.76 -1.45 -4.87
CA ALA A 188 7.60 -2.30 -5.70
C ALA A 188 9.12 -2.05 -5.51
N PRO A 189 9.62 -0.81 -5.35
CA PRO A 189 11.04 -0.58 -5.05
C PRO A 189 11.48 -1.23 -3.74
N ASN A 190 10.72 -1.06 -2.65
CA ASN A 190 11.06 -1.59 -1.33
C ASN A 190 10.99 -3.14 -1.32
N ILE A 191 9.95 -3.71 -1.94
CA ILE A 191 9.78 -5.16 -2.09
C ILE A 191 10.92 -5.75 -2.93
N SER A 192 11.31 -5.08 -4.02
CA SER A 192 12.40 -5.55 -4.88
C SER A 192 13.76 -5.50 -4.16
N ALA A 193 13.98 -4.47 -3.33
CA ALA A 193 15.18 -4.38 -2.50
C ALA A 193 15.22 -5.51 -1.45
N LEU A 194 14.09 -5.86 -0.83
CA LEU A 194 13.96 -7.02 0.05
C LEU A 194 14.25 -8.34 -0.66
N ALA A 195 13.65 -8.54 -1.83
CA ALA A 195 13.89 -9.74 -2.64
C ALA A 195 15.38 -9.88 -3.00
N LYS A 196 16.05 -8.78 -3.34
CA LYS A 196 17.49 -8.76 -3.61
C LYS A 196 18.32 -9.08 -2.36
N ALA A 197 17.95 -8.54 -1.20
CA ALA A 197 18.63 -8.79 0.07
C ALA A 197 18.60 -10.28 0.44
N GLY A 198 17.52 -11.00 0.14
CA GLY A 198 17.43 -12.45 0.36
C GLY A 198 18.41 -13.28 -0.48
N TRP A 199 19.00 -12.70 -1.53
CA TRP A 199 20.02 -13.35 -2.36
C TRP A 199 21.44 -12.85 -2.02
N THR A 200 21.62 -11.52 -1.96
CA THR A 200 22.88 -10.89 -1.58
C THR A 200 22.67 -9.42 -1.23
N HIS A 201 23.39 -8.96 -0.22
CA HIS A 201 23.55 -7.54 0.16
C HIS A 201 25.04 -7.16 0.22
N SER A 202 25.92 -7.97 -0.36
CA SER A 202 27.37 -7.75 -0.32
C SER A 202 27.73 -6.39 -0.92
N GLY A 203 28.47 -5.59 -0.16
CA GLY A 203 28.95 -4.28 -0.61
C GLY A 203 27.98 -3.11 -0.44
N TRP A 204 26.79 -3.32 0.15
CA TRP A 204 25.87 -2.21 0.47
C TRP A 204 26.40 -1.27 1.56
N ASP A 205 27.26 -1.80 2.43
CA ASP A 205 27.91 -1.12 3.55
C ASP A 205 29.29 -0.56 3.21
N ARG A 206 29.78 -0.77 1.97
CA ARG A 206 31.06 -0.20 1.53
C ARG A 206 30.93 1.33 1.45
N PRO A 207 31.93 2.08 1.96
CA PRO A 207 32.03 3.50 1.69
C PRO A 207 32.01 3.70 0.17
N VAL A 208 31.12 4.56 -0.33
CA VAL A 208 31.25 5.03 -1.71
C VAL A 208 32.57 5.78 -1.77
N GLU A 209 33.45 5.47 -2.73
CA GLU A 209 34.84 6.01 -2.84
C GLU A 209 34.93 7.56 -2.91
N GLN A 210 33.82 8.29 -2.80
CA GLN A 210 33.76 9.76 -2.68
C GLN A 210 32.65 10.22 -1.69
N ALA A 211 32.43 9.48 -0.62
CA ALA A 211 31.55 9.92 0.47
C ALA A 211 32.32 10.94 1.34
N ASP A 212 31.91 12.22 1.28
CA ASP A 212 32.44 13.34 2.06
C ASP A 212 32.97 12.94 3.45
N LYS A 213 34.08 13.52 3.91
CA LYS A 213 34.67 13.28 5.26
C LYS A 213 33.73 13.54 6.46
N LYS A 214 32.46 13.91 6.23
CA LYS A 214 31.37 13.96 7.21
C LYS A 214 30.64 12.62 7.43
N TYR A 215 30.90 11.61 6.60
CA TYR A 215 30.31 10.26 6.71
C TYR A 215 30.82 9.47 7.93
N GLU A 216 31.95 9.87 8.53
CA GLU A 216 32.61 9.12 9.61
C GLU A 216 32.01 9.38 11.01
N GLU A 217 31.18 10.42 11.22
CA GLU A 217 30.74 10.77 12.58
C GLU A 217 29.43 10.08 13.03
N LYS A 218 28.54 9.61 12.13
CA LYS A 218 27.27 8.94 12.50
C LYS A 218 26.87 7.87 11.48
N ARG A 219 26.64 6.63 11.95
CA ARG A 219 26.09 5.50 11.18
C ARG A 219 24.80 5.93 10.46
N PRO A 220 24.73 5.92 9.11
CA PRO A 220 23.56 6.42 8.38
C PRO A 220 22.41 5.41 8.42
N ARG A 221 21.18 5.93 8.60
CA ARG A 221 19.94 5.13 8.58
C ARG A 221 19.58 4.59 7.19
N SER A 222 19.95 5.34 6.15
CA SER A 222 19.77 4.93 4.75
C SER A 222 21.12 4.76 4.08
N LEU A 223 21.33 3.61 3.43
CA LEU A 223 22.49 3.34 2.58
C LEU A 223 22.25 3.89 1.15
N PRO A 224 23.31 4.12 0.36
CA PRO A 224 23.18 4.49 -1.05
C PRO A 224 22.29 3.49 -1.81
N ALA A 225 21.46 3.98 -2.73
CA ALA A 225 20.50 3.18 -3.50
C ALA A 225 20.54 3.46 -5.02
N GLY A 226 21.49 4.25 -5.50
CA GLY A 226 21.53 4.69 -6.90
C GLY A 226 21.77 3.56 -7.90
N ASP A 227 22.58 2.56 -7.54
CA ASP A 227 22.77 1.34 -8.34
C ASP A 227 21.48 0.52 -8.42
N PHE A 228 20.74 0.40 -7.31
CA PHE A 228 19.42 -0.25 -7.32
C PHE A 228 18.46 0.48 -8.25
N TYR A 229 18.33 1.80 -8.10
CA TYR A 229 17.38 2.55 -8.92
C TYR A 229 17.75 2.54 -10.41
N ARG A 230 19.04 2.47 -10.77
CA ARG A 230 19.46 2.30 -12.17
C ARG A 230 19.02 0.96 -12.76
N ASP A 231 19.23 -0.12 -12.02
CA ASP A 231 18.82 -1.48 -12.43
C ASP A 231 17.28 -1.57 -12.51
N TRP A 232 16.60 -1.13 -11.45
CA TRP A 232 15.15 -1.12 -11.36
C TRP A 232 14.50 -0.24 -12.44
N ALA A 233 15.00 0.98 -12.67
CA ALA A 233 14.48 1.86 -13.73
C ALA A 233 14.76 1.31 -15.14
N THR A 234 15.86 0.57 -15.33
CA THR A 234 16.13 -0.12 -16.59
C THR A 234 15.08 -1.20 -16.87
N ALA A 235 14.73 -2.00 -15.86
CA ALA A 235 13.69 -3.01 -15.97
C ALA A 235 12.29 -2.40 -16.13
N GLU A 236 11.99 -1.33 -15.38
CA GLU A 236 10.67 -0.71 -15.36
C GLU A 236 10.39 0.14 -16.59
N PHE A 237 11.33 1.00 -16.99
CA PHE A 237 11.11 2.08 -17.98
C PHE A 237 11.95 1.91 -19.25
N GLY A 238 12.91 0.99 -19.25
CA GLY A 238 13.81 0.76 -20.37
C GLY A 238 15.03 1.69 -20.36
N LYS A 239 16.09 1.26 -21.05
CA LYS A 239 17.43 1.88 -21.01
C LYS A 239 17.47 3.37 -21.37
N ASN A 240 16.58 3.83 -22.26
CA ASN A 240 16.60 5.19 -22.79
C ASN A 240 16.39 6.26 -21.73
N VAL A 241 15.56 5.99 -20.73
CA VAL A 241 15.23 6.96 -19.65
C VAL A 241 15.74 6.51 -18.29
N ALA A 242 16.34 5.31 -18.20
CA ALA A 242 16.71 4.68 -16.93
C ALA A 242 17.69 5.51 -16.10
N GLY A 243 18.67 6.16 -16.73
CA GLY A 243 19.66 7.00 -16.03
C GLY A 243 18.99 8.16 -15.30
N THR A 244 18.29 9.01 -16.03
CA THR A 244 17.62 10.21 -15.48
C THR A 244 16.50 9.84 -14.50
N THR A 245 15.72 8.80 -14.80
CA THR A 245 14.68 8.35 -13.86
C THR A 245 15.30 7.80 -12.57
N ALA A 246 16.39 7.04 -12.64
CA ALA A 246 17.09 6.56 -11.45
C ALA A 246 17.63 7.69 -10.57
N GLU A 247 18.16 8.76 -11.15
CA GLU A 247 18.59 9.95 -10.42
C GLU A 247 17.42 10.61 -9.68
N ILE A 248 16.27 10.76 -10.34
CA ILE A 248 15.04 11.29 -9.72
C ILE A 248 14.64 10.44 -8.51
N PHE A 249 14.50 9.12 -8.67
CA PHE A 249 14.11 8.22 -7.58
C PHE A 249 15.14 8.20 -6.44
N THR A 250 16.44 8.25 -6.76
CA THR A 250 17.52 8.30 -5.76
C THR A 250 17.44 9.56 -4.92
N ARG A 251 17.13 10.72 -5.50
CA ARG A 251 16.93 11.98 -4.74
C ARG A 251 15.71 11.92 -3.82
N LEU A 252 14.68 11.19 -4.23
CA LEU A 252 13.42 11.05 -3.50
C LEU A 252 13.47 9.98 -2.40
N ASP A 253 14.40 9.02 -2.46
CA ASP A 253 14.52 7.93 -1.49
C ASP A 253 14.76 8.46 -0.06
N GLY A 254 13.87 8.09 0.86
CA GLY A 254 13.84 8.55 2.24
C GLY A 254 13.47 10.03 2.44
N LYS A 255 13.21 10.77 1.36
CA LYS A 255 13.02 12.24 1.35
C LYS A 255 11.79 12.69 0.57
N PHE A 256 10.89 11.78 0.22
CA PHE A 256 9.72 12.09 -0.60
C PHE A 256 8.82 13.15 0.08
N PRO A 257 8.43 14.23 -0.62
CA PRO A 257 7.52 15.24 -0.06
C PRO A 257 6.18 14.66 0.36
N ARG A 258 5.74 14.94 1.59
CA ARG A 258 4.52 14.37 2.18
C ARG A 258 3.44 15.43 2.39
N ALA A 259 2.23 15.16 1.91
CA ALA A 259 1.04 16.01 2.10
C ALA A 259 -0.05 15.34 2.96
N SER A 260 0.30 14.29 3.70
CA SER A 260 -0.59 13.57 4.59
C SER A 260 0.05 13.28 5.94
N SER A 261 -0.78 13.06 6.96
CA SER A 261 -0.32 12.67 8.28
C SER A 261 -1.36 11.81 9.00
N TRP A 262 -0.99 11.32 10.18
CA TRP A 262 -1.94 10.73 11.11
C TRP A 262 -2.77 11.85 11.77
N ASN A 263 -4.08 11.82 11.58
CA ASN A 263 -5.02 12.71 12.25
C ASN A 263 -6.24 11.92 12.70
N ARG A 264 -6.20 11.39 13.93
CA ARG A 264 -7.21 10.45 14.47
C ARG A 264 -7.47 9.25 13.54
N GLY A 265 -6.49 8.90 12.72
CA GLY A 265 -6.53 7.86 11.69
C GLY A 265 -5.53 8.14 10.57
N PRO A 266 -5.29 7.14 9.69
CA PRO A 266 -4.19 7.13 8.73
C PRO A 266 -4.47 7.99 7.49
N GLY A 267 -3.40 8.55 6.92
CA GLY A 267 -3.43 9.16 5.57
C GLY A 267 -4.28 10.42 5.39
N ALA A 268 -4.63 11.14 6.46
CA ALA A 268 -5.42 12.37 6.33
C ALA A 268 -4.59 13.47 5.65
N ILE A 269 -5.17 14.17 4.66
CA ILE A 269 -4.51 15.29 3.98
C ILE A 269 -4.25 16.40 5.01
N VAL A 270 -3.02 16.92 5.06
CA VAL A 270 -2.68 18.01 5.99
C VAL A 270 -3.23 19.33 5.47
N ILE A 271 -3.60 20.25 6.35
CA ILE A 271 -3.91 21.63 5.97
C ILE A 271 -2.60 22.40 5.88
N ASN A 272 -2.28 22.99 4.73
CA ASN A 272 -1.05 23.75 4.53
C ASN A 272 -1.33 25.24 4.36
N ASN A 273 -0.85 26.05 5.30
CA ASN A 273 -1.05 27.50 5.25
C ASN A 273 -0.09 28.25 4.31
N GLN A 274 0.91 27.59 3.73
CA GLN A 274 1.78 28.21 2.74
C GLN A 274 1.05 28.35 1.39
N PRO A 275 1.30 29.44 0.62
CA PRO A 275 0.81 29.56 -0.74
C PRO A 275 1.44 28.47 -1.63
N TRP A 276 0.69 28.01 -2.65
CA TRP A 276 1.14 26.96 -3.55
C TRP A 276 2.49 27.30 -4.23
N SER A 277 2.74 28.58 -4.54
CA SER A 277 4.00 29.03 -5.13
C SER A 277 5.24 28.67 -4.30
N LYS A 278 5.13 28.56 -2.97
CA LYS A 278 6.23 28.14 -2.09
C LYS A 278 6.39 26.63 -1.98
N VAL A 279 5.32 25.86 -2.20
CA VAL A 279 5.31 24.40 -2.05
C VAL A 279 5.56 23.69 -3.38
N LYS A 280 5.12 24.28 -4.50
CA LYS A 280 5.29 23.78 -5.87
C LYS A 280 6.73 23.37 -6.20
N PRO A 281 7.80 24.09 -5.79
CA PRO A 281 9.17 23.70 -6.10
C PRO A 281 9.58 22.33 -5.55
N ASN A 282 8.92 21.83 -4.49
CA ASN A 282 9.21 20.49 -3.96
C ASN A 282 8.77 19.37 -4.92
N TYR A 283 8.00 19.70 -5.97
CA TYR A 283 7.42 18.76 -6.93
C TYR A 283 7.93 18.96 -8.37
N THR A 284 9.08 19.63 -8.57
CA THR A 284 9.66 19.80 -9.92
C THR A 284 10.00 18.48 -10.61
N PHE A 285 10.28 17.44 -9.82
CA PHE A 285 10.51 16.08 -10.32
C PHE A 285 9.34 15.51 -11.13
N VAL A 286 8.11 16.02 -10.92
CA VAL A 286 6.96 15.64 -11.74
C VAL A 286 7.15 16.14 -13.16
N THR A 287 7.54 17.41 -13.32
CA THR A 287 7.83 18.00 -14.63
C THR A 287 9.04 17.33 -15.29
N GLU A 288 10.07 17.00 -14.52
CA GLU A 288 11.22 16.22 -15.03
C GLU A 288 10.78 14.83 -15.54
N MET A 289 9.86 14.15 -14.86
CA MET A 289 9.29 12.89 -15.39
C MET A 289 8.40 13.12 -16.63
N GLU A 290 7.66 14.22 -16.70
CA GLU A 290 6.81 14.52 -17.85
C GLU A 290 7.61 14.65 -19.15
N THR A 291 8.80 15.26 -19.10
CA THR A 291 9.66 15.44 -20.29
C THR A 291 10.22 14.13 -20.81
N LEU A 292 10.44 13.14 -19.93
CA LEU A 292 10.99 11.83 -20.29
C LEU A 292 9.98 10.91 -20.98
N ARG A 293 8.67 11.20 -20.86
CA ARG A 293 7.61 10.29 -21.32
C ARG A 293 7.72 9.94 -22.82
N GLY A 294 8.12 10.89 -23.66
CA GLY A 294 8.26 10.68 -25.12
C GLY A 294 9.41 9.73 -25.51
N ASP A 295 10.39 9.57 -24.61
CA ASP A 295 11.59 8.77 -24.86
C ASP A 295 11.45 7.31 -24.38
N VAL A 296 10.40 7.02 -23.62
CA VAL A 296 10.07 5.66 -23.16
C VAL A 296 9.67 4.80 -24.37
N LYS A 297 10.40 3.70 -24.60
CA LYS A 297 10.12 2.78 -25.71
C LYS A 297 9.49 1.48 -25.23
N GLY A 298 8.45 1.06 -25.95
CA GLY A 298 7.69 -0.16 -25.68
C GLY A 298 6.46 0.09 -24.81
N ALA A 299 5.33 -0.49 -25.19
CA ALA A 299 4.04 -0.25 -24.52
C ALA A 299 4.03 -0.69 -23.05
N GLY A 300 4.73 -1.78 -22.70
CA GLY A 300 4.85 -2.23 -21.31
C GLY A 300 5.67 -1.28 -20.43
N ASN A 301 6.77 -0.74 -20.96
CA ASN A 301 7.59 0.24 -20.25
C ASN A 301 6.83 1.55 -20.07
N LEU A 302 6.10 1.99 -21.11
CA LEU A 302 5.27 3.20 -21.05
C LEU A 302 4.13 3.06 -20.04
N GLU A 303 3.48 1.90 -19.93
CA GLU A 303 2.45 1.67 -18.90
C GLU A 303 3.01 1.79 -17.48
N ARG A 304 4.18 1.18 -17.22
CA ARG A 304 4.84 1.26 -15.91
C ARG A 304 5.34 2.67 -15.61
N PHE A 305 5.86 3.36 -16.61
CA PHE A 305 6.26 4.77 -16.50
C PHE A 305 5.05 5.67 -16.17
N ASP A 306 3.96 5.52 -16.91
CA ASP A 306 2.74 6.31 -16.72
C ASP A 306 2.10 6.06 -15.36
N TYR A 307 2.20 4.84 -14.81
CA TYR A 307 1.80 4.56 -13.44
C TYR A 307 2.55 5.47 -12.44
N TRP A 308 3.89 5.53 -12.52
CA TRP A 308 4.70 6.35 -11.62
C TRP A 308 4.51 7.85 -11.85
N LEU A 309 4.44 8.28 -13.11
CA LEU A 309 4.16 9.67 -13.45
C LEU A 309 2.82 10.13 -12.86
N ASN A 310 1.76 9.35 -13.03
CA ASN A 310 0.44 9.70 -12.47
C ASN A 310 0.41 9.60 -10.94
N THR A 311 1.17 8.68 -10.34
CA THR A 311 1.36 8.62 -8.88
C THR A 311 2.03 9.90 -8.35
N PHE A 312 3.04 10.42 -9.06
CA PHE A 312 3.72 11.66 -8.70
C PHE A 312 2.87 12.91 -8.96
N ARG A 313 2.07 12.92 -10.02
CA ARG A 313 1.03 13.94 -10.24
C ARG A 313 0.03 13.95 -9.09
N PHE A 314 -0.46 12.78 -8.68
CA PHE A 314 -1.36 12.65 -7.55
C PHE A 314 -0.76 13.23 -6.25
N ALA A 315 0.51 12.95 -5.95
CA ALA A 315 1.19 13.54 -4.79
C ALA A 315 1.27 15.09 -4.87
N ARG A 316 1.61 15.64 -6.05
CA ARG A 316 1.63 17.09 -6.31
C ARG A 316 0.26 17.72 -6.14
N GLU A 317 -0.78 17.14 -6.72
CA GLU A 317 -2.15 17.68 -6.63
C GLU A 317 -2.72 17.54 -5.20
N THR A 318 -2.34 16.51 -4.45
CA THR A 318 -2.66 16.41 -3.02
C THR A 318 -2.07 17.58 -2.24
N ALA A 319 -0.81 17.95 -2.52
CA ALA A 319 -0.18 19.12 -1.91
C ALA A 319 -0.80 20.45 -2.36
N ARG A 320 -1.25 20.55 -3.63
CA ARG A 320 -2.00 21.70 -4.14
C ARG A 320 -3.32 21.86 -3.39
N LEU A 321 -4.07 20.78 -3.21
CA LEU A 321 -5.29 20.75 -2.42
C LEU A 321 -5.03 21.15 -0.95
N ALA A 322 -3.94 20.67 -0.35
CA ALA A 322 -3.55 21.05 1.00
C ALA A 322 -3.33 22.57 1.16
N CYS A 323 -2.66 23.20 0.19
CA CYS A 323 -2.49 24.65 0.14
C CYS A 323 -3.80 25.41 -0.10
N ALA A 324 -4.65 24.91 -1.02
CA ALA A 324 -5.95 25.50 -1.31
C ALA A 324 -6.86 25.50 -0.08
N ARG A 325 -6.86 24.40 0.69
CA ARG A 325 -7.62 24.32 1.93
C ARG A 325 -7.12 25.30 2.98
N GLY A 326 -5.80 25.43 3.17
CA GLY A 326 -5.25 26.43 4.10
C GLY A 326 -5.57 27.87 3.65
N HIS A 327 -5.62 28.13 2.35
CA HIS A 327 -6.07 29.43 1.83
C HIS A 327 -7.54 29.70 2.16
N MET A 328 -8.42 28.71 1.96
CA MET A 328 -9.83 28.80 2.32
C MET A 328 -10.04 29.08 3.81
N ASP A 329 -9.30 28.37 4.69
CA ASP A 329 -9.35 28.60 6.14
C ASP A 329 -9.00 30.06 6.51
N ARG A 330 -7.99 30.65 5.85
CA ARG A 330 -7.61 32.05 6.08
C ARG A 330 -8.67 33.05 5.64
N ILE A 331 -9.25 32.86 4.44
CA ILE A 331 -10.30 33.75 3.94
C ILE A 331 -11.54 33.64 4.82
N MET A 332 -11.97 32.42 5.18
CA MET A 332 -13.14 32.25 6.03
C MET A 332 -12.93 32.83 7.44
N LYS A 333 -11.70 32.80 7.96
CA LYS A 333 -11.37 33.52 9.20
C LYS A 333 -11.57 35.03 9.06
N GLN A 334 -11.19 35.63 7.93
CA GLN A 334 -11.40 37.05 7.66
C GLN A 334 -12.89 37.38 7.50
N VAL A 335 -13.61 36.60 6.70
CA VAL A 335 -15.07 36.75 6.49
C VAL A 335 -15.83 36.68 7.82
N ASN A 336 -15.49 35.73 8.69
CA ASN A 336 -16.16 35.57 10.00
C ASN A 336 -15.77 36.64 11.03
N ALA A 337 -14.64 37.34 10.83
CA ALA A 337 -14.19 38.42 11.71
C ALA A 337 -14.74 39.79 11.29
N GLU A 338 -15.25 39.91 10.06
CA GLU A 338 -15.88 41.11 9.54
C GLU A 338 -17.22 41.36 10.25
N LYS A 339 -17.40 42.58 10.76
CA LYS A 339 -18.57 42.97 11.55
C LYS A 339 -19.66 43.60 10.69
N ASP A 340 -19.29 44.22 9.57
CA ASP A 340 -20.26 44.74 8.60
C ASP A 340 -20.79 43.61 7.72
N PRO A 341 -22.10 43.29 7.77
CA PRO A 341 -22.69 42.25 6.93
C PRO A 341 -22.49 42.48 5.42
N ALA A 342 -22.46 43.73 4.96
CA ALA A 342 -22.25 44.05 3.54
C ALA A 342 -20.81 43.81 3.10
N ALA A 343 -19.83 44.23 3.91
CA ALA A 343 -18.42 43.91 3.69
C ALA A 343 -18.15 42.40 3.78
N ALA A 344 -18.75 41.70 4.75
CA ALA A 344 -18.62 40.24 4.89
C ALA A 344 -19.17 39.50 3.65
N LYS A 345 -20.33 39.94 3.13
CA LYS A 345 -20.92 39.40 1.89
C LYS A 345 -20.05 39.67 0.67
N THR A 346 -19.42 40.84 0.58
CA THR A 346 -18.46 41.19 -0.48
C THR A 346 -17.23 40.28 -0.42
N LEU A 347 -16.60 40.13 0.75
CA LEU A 347 -15.46 39.22 0.96
C LEU A 347 -15.81 37.76 0.63
N ALA A 348 -16.99 37.29 1.05
CA ALA A 348 -17.47 35.96 0.74
C ALA A 348 -17.65 35.74 -0.77
N ARG A 349 -18.20 36.72 -1.48
CA ARG A 349 -18.43 36.65 -2.93
C ARG A 349 -17.14 36.72 -3.73
N GLU A 350 -16.25 37.64 -3.38
CA GLU A 350 -15.08 37.99 -4.20
C GLU A 350 -13.82 37.20 -3.83
N GLN A 351 -13.78 36.61 -2.63
CA GLN A 351 -12.61 35.84 -2.18
C GLN A 351 -12.97 34.41 -1.77
N ALA A 352 -13.96 34.23 -0.87
CA ALA A 352 -14.23 32.89 -0.33
C ALA A 352 -14.82 31.94 -1.38
N LEU A 353 -15.74 32.41 -2.22
CA LEU A 353 -16.33 31.59 -3.27
C LEU A 353 -15.30 31.18 -4.35
N PRO A 354 -14.47 32.08 -4.91
CA PRO A 354 -13.36 31.67 -5.77
C PRO A 354 -12.40 30.68 -5.12
N ALA A 355 -11.99 30.91 -3.87
CA ALA A 355 -11.10 29.99 -3.15
C ALA A 355 -11.72 28.60 -2.94
N LYS A 356 -13.04 28.54 -2.73
CA LYS A 356 -13.80 27.29 -2.68
C LYS A 356 -13.81 26.56 -4.02
N ILE A 357 -14.04 27.27 -5.13
CA ILE A 357 -14.00 26.70 -6.49
C ILE A 357 -12.60 26.13 -6.79
N ASP A 358 -11.55 26.89 -6.50
CA ASP A 358 -10.16 26.45 -6.68
C ASP A 358 -9.84 25.18 -5.86
N MET A 359 -10.36 25.09 -4.63
CA MET A 359 -10.19 23.93 -3.77
C MET A 359 -10.90 22.69 -4.34
N ILE A 360 -12.12 22.85 -4.88
CA ILE A 360 -12.86 21.76 -5.52
C ILE A 360 -12.16 21.30 -6.80
N GLN A 361 -11.64 22.24 -7.60
CA GLN A 361 -10.86 21.90 -8.78
C GLN A 361 -9.59 21.13 -8.41
N ALA A 362 -8.87 21.54 -7.36
CA ALA A 362 -7.70 20.82 -6.85
C ALA A 362 -8.04 19.39 -6.39
N ALA A 363 -9.18 19.20 -5.73
CA ALA A 363 -9.66 17.87 -5.37
C ALA A 363 -9.99 17.02 -6.60
N GLY A 364 -10.62 17.60 -7.62
CA GLY A 364 -10.92 16.93 -8.89
C GLY A 364 -9.65 16.48 -9.63
N ASP A 365 -8.62 17.34 -9.69
CA ASP A 365 -7.34 17.03 -10.31
C ASP A 365 -6.59 15.93 -9.56
N MET A 366 -6.59 15.98 -8.22
CA MET A 366 -6.02 14.95 -7.36
C MET A 366 -6.69 13.59 -7.59
N VAL A 367 -8.02 13.52 -7.55
CA VAL A 367 -8.76 12.26 -7.79
C VAL A 367 -8.51 11.76 -9.21
N ARG A 368 -8.49 12.64 -10.21
CA ARG A 368 -8.20 12.25 -11.61
C ARG A 368 -6.81 11.64 -11.76
N ALA A 369 -5.80 12.21 -11.12
CA ALA A 369 -4.44 11.68 -11.13
C ALA A 369 -4.36 10.30 -10.44
N LEU A 370 -5.04 10.11 -9.30
CA LEU A 370 -5.13 8.81 -8.64
C LEU A 370 -5.83 7.76 -9.52
N LEU A 371 -6.96 8.12 -10.14
CA LEU A 371 -7.69 7.25 -11.06
C LEU A 371 -6.87 6.93 -12.33
N ALA A 372 -5.93 7.79 -12.74
CA ALA A 372 -5.00 7.52 -13.83
C ALA A 372 -3.89 6.54 -13.43
N ALA A 373 -3.51 6.48 -12.15
CA ALA A 373 -2.55 5.52 -11.60
C ALA A 373 -3.20 4.20 -11.14
N MET A 374 -4.52 4.16 -10.95
CA MET A 374 -5.23 2.98 -10.42
C MET A 374 -4.90 1.71 -11.21
N ASN A 375 -4.37 0.69 -10.55
CA ASN A 375 -4.04 -0.57 -11.20
C ASN A 375 -4.59 -1.77 -10.44
N ASN A 376 -4.67 -1.70 -9.11
CA ASN A 376 -5.23 -2.76 -8.29
C ASN A 376 -6.03 -2.22 -7.10
N SER A 377 -6.40 -3.12 -6.19
CA SER A 377 -7.18 -2.78 -5.00
C SER A 377 -6.48 -1.81 -4.03
N SER A 378 -5.15 -1.68 -4.09
CA SER A 378 -4.43 -0.72 -3.25
C SER A 378 -4.80 0.72 -3.58
N GLU A 379 -4.83 1.12 -4.86
CA GLU A 379 -5.21 2.50 -5.23
C GLU A 379 -6.71 2.77 -4.98
N MET A 380 -7.57 1.76 -5.12
CA MET A 380 -8.98 1.86 -4.70
C MET A 380 -9.07 2.08 -3.18
N GLY A 381 -8.25 1.39 -2.40
CA GLY A 381 -8.12 1.61 -0.96
C GLY A 381 -7.62 3.02 -0.61
N THR A 382 -6.67 3.57 -1.38
CA THR A 382 -6.21 4.95 -1.24
C THR A 382 -7.35 5.95 -1.51
N LEU A 383 -8.15 5.74 -2.56
CA LEU A 383 -9.31 6.58 -2.84
C LEU A 383 -10.34 6.52 -1.69
N ALA A 384 -10.69 5.31 -1.25
CA ALA A 384 -11.60 5.11 -0.14
C ALA A 384 -11.09 5.75 1.17
N ASN A 385 -9.79 5.68 1.43
CA ASN A 385 -9.16 6.33 2.57
C ASN A 385 -9.34 7.86 2.50
N ILE A 386 -9.06 8.48 1.34
CA ILE A 386 -9.23 9.93 1.16
C ILE A 386 -10.69 10.34 1.40
N GLU A 387 -11.64 9.63 0.80
CA GLU A 387 -13.07 9.90 0.91
C GLU A 387 -13.54 9.82 2.37
N GLN A 388 -13.14 8.76 3.09
CA GLN A 388 -13.57 8.56 4.47
C GLN A 388 -12.84 9.49 5.45
N GLN A 389 -11.51 9.54 5.36
CA GLN A 389 -10.67 10.19 6.37
C GLN A 389 -10.61 11.69 6.17
N SER A 390 -10.38 12.12 4.91
CA SER A 390 -10.27 13.54 4.60
C SER A 390 -11.65 14.12 4.32
N PHE A 391 -12.34 13.65 3.28
CA PHE A 391 -13.55 14.34 2.82
C PHE A 391 -14.72 14.24 3.81
N LEU A 392 -15.01 13.04 4.31
CA LEU A 392 -16.12 12.82 5.24
C LEU A 392 -15.76 13.23 6.67
N ARG A 393 -14.78 12.55 7.30
CA ARG A 393 -14.49 12.76 8.73
C ARG A 393 -13.89 14.13 9.03
N CYS A 394 -12.88 14.56 8.27
CA CYS A 394 -12.27 15.88 8.46
C CYS A 394 -13.06 17.02 7.79
N GLN A 395 -14.22 16.71 7.17
CA GLN A 395 -15.06 17.65 6.43
C GLN A 395 -14.23 18.49 5.45
N TYR A 396 -13.24 17.85 4.80
CA TYR A 396 -12.12 18.59 4.22
C TYR A 396 -12.57 19.57 3.14
N LEU A 397 -13.58 19.17 2.36
CA LEU A 397 -14.10 19.97 1.26
C LEU A 397 -15.29 20.83 1.66
N ASN A 398 -16.04 20.50 2.72
CA ASN A 398 -17.38 21.02 2.94
C ASN A 398 -17.62 21.70 4.31
N VAL A 399 -16.59 21.84 5.14
CA VAL A 399 -16.70 22.46 6.48
C VAL A 399 -17.33 23.87 6.45
N TYR A 400 -17.14 24.61 5.36
CA TYR A 400 -17.64 25.99 5.22
C TYR A 400 -18.90 26.14 4.35
N ASP A 401 -19.43 25.06 3.77
CA ASP A 401 -20.45 25.18 2.72
C ASP A 401 -21.72 25.86 3.24
N LYS A 402 -22.20 25.46 4.41
CA LYS A 402 -23.38 26.05 5.06
C LYS A 402 -23.16 27.52 5.44
N ALA A 403 -21.99 27.85 5.96
CA ALA A 403 -21.67 29.22 6.37
C ALA A 403 -21.56 30.14 5.15
N LEU A 404 -20.89 29.69 4.09
CA LEU A 404 -20.72 30.45 2.86
C LEU A 404 -22.05 30.67 2.14
N ALA A 405 -22.89 29.63 2.00
CA ALA A 405 -24.23 29.76 1.41
C ALA A 405 -25.10 30.77 2.18
N LYS A 406 -25.06 30.71 3.53
CA LYS A 406 -25.79 31.65 4.39
C LYS A 406 -25.36 33.10 4.20
N ILE A 407 -24.05 33.37 4.11
CA ILE A 407 -23.53 34.74 3.92
C ILE A 407 -23.86 35.27 2.52
N LEU A 408 -23.78 34.40 1.51
CA LEU A 408 -24.10 34.75 0.13
C LEU A 408 -25.62 34.90 -0.10
N ASP A 409 -26.44 34.31 0.76
CA ASP A 409 -27.90 34.23 0.62
C ASP A 409 -28.33 33.51 -0.67
N ARG A 410 -27.65 32.41 -0.98
CA ARG A 410 -27.92 31.52 -2.11
C ARG A 410 -27.22 30.18 -1.94
N ASP A 411 -27.68 29.18 -2.67
CA ASP A 411 -26.95 27.92 -2.80
C ASP A 411 -25.58 28.14 -3.46
N LEU A 412 -24.62 27.28 -3.11
CA LEU A 412 -23.32 27.28 -3.78
C LEU A 412 -23.49 26.82 -5.24
N PRO A 413 -22.81 27.47 -6.18
CA PRO A 413 -22.89 27.08 -7.59
C PRO A 413 -22.23 25.71 -7.80
N THR A 414 -22.55 25.05 -8.92
CA THR A 414 -22.11 23.67 -9.19
C THR A 414 -20.59 23.49 -9.21
N GLU A 415 -19.85 24.51 -9.66
CA GLU A 415 -18.38 24.54 -9.69
C GLU A 415 -17.75 24.61 -8.29
N ALA A 416 -18.53 24.98 -7.27
CA ALA A 416 -18.13 24.93 -5.87
C ALA A 416 -18.49 23.58 -5.20
N LEU A 417 -18.89 22.56 -5.97
CA LEU A 417 -19.22 21.22 -5.47
C LEU A 417 -18.42 20.13 -6.22
N PRO A 418 -18.05 19.00 -5.57
CA PRO A 418 -17.38 17.91 -6.26
C PRO A 418 -18.17 17.41 -7.48
N PRO A 419 -17.52 17.21 -8.64
CA PRO A 419 -18.22 16.77 -9.85
C PRO A 419 -18.75 15.35 -9.70
N ALA A 420 -19.94 15.09 -10.25
CA ALA A 420 -20.57 13.77 -10.24
C ALA A 420 -20.10 12.84 -11.38
N VAL A 421 -19.37 13.37 -12.36
CA VAL A 421 -19.01 12.67 -13.60
C VAL A 421 -17.49 12.60 -13.74
N TYR A 422 -16.99 11.43 -14.14
CA TYR A 422 -15.58 11.24 -14.47
C TYR A 422 -15.22 11.99 -15.76
N ALA A 423 -14.10 12.71 -15.76
CA ALA A 423 -13.61 13.47 -16.92
C ALA A 423 -12.14 13.16 -17.26
N GLY A 424 -11.64 11.99 -16.84
CA GLY A 424 -10.30 11.53 -17.20
C GLY A 424 -10.31 10.65 -18.44
N GLU A 425 -9.11 10.23 -18.86
CA GLU A 425 -8.95 9.32 -19.99
C GLU A 425 -9.56 7.94 -19.70
N PRO A 426 -10.21 7.30 -20.69
CA PRO A 426 -10.74 5.96 -20.50
C PRO A 426 -9.64 4.93 -20.21
N ARG A 427 -9.89 3.99 -19.29
CA ARG A 427 -8.93 2.96 -18.87
C ARG A 427 -9.56 1.58 -18.73
N LEU A 428 -8.77 0.55 -19.03
CA LEU A 428 -9.11 -0.85 -18.80
C LEU A 428 -8.21 -1.41 -17.70
N ILE A 429 -8.82 -1.83 -16.58
CA ILE A 429 -8.11 -2.22 -15.36
C ILE A 429 -8.56 -3.63 -14.95
N VAL A 430 -7.60 -4.48 -14.60
CA VAL A 430 -7.82 -5.82 -14.04
C VAL A 430 -7.19 -5.85 -12.65
N PRO A 431 -7.97 -5.63 -11.57
CA PRO A 431 -7.41 -5.40 -10.24
C PRO A 431 -6.74 -6.64 -9.62
N GLU A 432 -7.18 -7.83 -10.00
CA GLU A 432 -6.78 -9.11 -9.41
C GLU A 432 -6.15 -9.98 -10.51
N LYS A 433 -4.85 -9.82 -10.71
CA LYS A 433 -4.07 -10.54 -11.74
C LYS A 433 -3.63 -11.89 -11.17
N ARG A 434 -4.41 -12.95 -11.42
CA ARG A 434 -4.03 -14.31 -11.02
C ARG A 434 -2.94 -14.83 -11.95
N THR A 435 -1.85 -15.33 -11.39
CA THR A 435 -0.74 -15.97 -12.12
C THR A 435 -0.75 -17.49 -12.02
N GLU A 436 -1.60 -18.04 -11.14
CA GLU A 436 -1.67 -19.46 -10.84
C GLU A 436 -3.12 -19.88 -10.55
N LEU A 437 -3.46 -21.10 -10.98
CA LEU A 437 -4.72 -21.81 -10.75
C LEU A 437 -4.46 -23.27 -10.42
N ALA A 438 -5.32 -23.88 -9.61
CA ALA A 438 -5.33 -25.33 -9.45
C ALA A 438 -5.89 -26.02 -10.71
N LEU A 439 -5.45 -27.25 -10.99
CA LEU A 439 -6.02 -28.07 -12.05
C LEU A 439 -7.55 -28.19 -11.91
N GLY A 440 -8.26 -27.76 -12.95
CA GLY A 440 -9.71 -27.78 -13.02
C GLY A 440 -10.41 -26.51 -12.50
N GLU A 441 -9.69 -25.61 -11.81
CA GLU A 441 -10.22 -24.32 -11.30
C GLU A 441 -10.70 -23.43 -12.45
N ALA A 442 -11.81 -22.72 -12.25
CA ALA A 442 -12.27 -21.69 -13.20
C ALA A 442 -11.68 -20.32 -12.82
N LEU A 443 -11.16 -19.58 -13.81
CA LEU A 443 -10.66 -18.23 -13.58
C LEU A 443 -11.77 -17.21 -13.76
N THR A 444 -12.23 -16.59 -12.66
CA THR A 444 -13.15 -15.45 -12.73
C THR A 444 -12.41 -14.15 -12.49
N LEU A 445 -12.55 -13.20 -13.40
CA LEU A 445 -11.90 -11.90 -13.36
C LEU A 445 -12.91 -10.78 -13.21
N LYS A 446 -12.56 -9.82 -12.35
CA LYS A 446 -13.17 -8.49 -12.29
C LYS A 446 -12.45 -7.58 -13.29
N VAL A 447 -13.20 -6.93 -14.16
CA VAL A 447 -12.68 -6.01 -15.17
C VAL A 447 -13.36 -4.67 -15.00
N ILE A 448 -12.58 -3.59 -14.94
CA ILE A 448 -13.09 -2.22 -14.84
C ILE A 448 -12.81 -1.51 -16.16
N VAL A 449 -13.86 -1.06 -16.83
CA VAL A 449 -13.76 -0.17 -18.01
C VAL A 449 -14.16 1.22 -17.54
N LEU A 450 -13.17 1.96 -17.02
CA LEU A 450 -13.36 3.30 -16.45
C LEU A 450 -13.51 4.30 -17.59
N ASP A 451 -14.67 4.95 -17.66
CA ASP A 451 -14.99 6.03 -18.59
C ASP A 451 -16.20 6.82 -18.05
N ASN A 452 -16.55 7.94 -18.69
CA ASN A 452 -17.72 8.76 -18.37
C ASN A 452 -19.05 8.14 -18.82
N ALA A 453 -18.99 7.14 -19.70
CA ALA A 453 -20.14 6.43 -20.26
C ALA A 453 -19.89 4.92 -20.29
N LYS A 454 -20.97 4.14 -20.43
CA LYS A 454 -20.87 2.68 -20.53
C LYS A 454 -20.12 2.28 -21.82
N ALA A 455 -19.18 1.35 -21.71
CA ALA A 455 -18.48 0.77 -22.86
C ALA A 455 -19.47 0.12 -23.85
N LYS A 456 -19.19 0.26 -25.15
CA LYS A 456 -19.98 -0.36 -26.23
C LYS A 456 -19.83 -1.87 -26.22
N SER A 457 -18.61 -2.34 -26.04
CA SER A 457 -18.27 -3.76 -26.10
C SER A 457 -17.04 -4.05 -25.25
N GLY A 458 -16.86 -5.31 -24.90
CA GLY A 458 -15.62 -5.79 -24.34
C GLY A 458 -15.60 -7.31 -24.28
N ALA A 459 -14.42 -7.89 -24.53
CA ALA A 459 -14.23 -9.32 -24.51
C ALA A 459 -12.83 -9.70 -24.03
N LEU A 460 -12.74 -10.87 -23.41
CA LEU A 460 -11.51 -11.56 -23.10
C LEU A 460 -11.18 -12.54 -24.23
N TYR A 461 -9.91 -12.59 -24.60
CA TYR A 461 -9.35 -13.46 -25.63
C TYR A 461 -8.31 -14.35 -24.97
N TRP A 462 -8.49 -15.66 -25.01
CA TRP A 462 -7.59 -16.60 -24.34
C TRP A 462 -7.31 -17.86 -25.16
N ARG A 463 -6.19 -18.51 -24.88
CA ARG A 463 -5.81 -19.80 -25.46
C ARG A 463 -4.89 -20.56 -24.51
N GLU A 464 -4.65 -21.83 -24.81
CA GLU A 464 -3.54 -22.56 -24.22
C GLU A 464 -2.22 -21.88 -24.62
N MET A 465 -1.27 -21.80 -23.69
CA MET A 465 -0.07 -21.00 -23.85
C MET A 465 0.71 -21.37 -25.11
N GLY A 466 0.92 -20.40 -26.01
CA GLY A 466 1.66 -20.60 -27.26
C GLY A 466 0.93 -21.39 -28.35
N CYS A 467 -0.25 -21.93 -28.08
CA CYS A 467 -0.92 -22.91 -28.95
C CYS A 467 -2.28 -22.41 -29.47
N GLY A 468 -2.49 -22.51 -30.79
CA GLY A 468 -3.79 -22.31 -31.42
C GLY A 468 -4.30 -20.86 -31.49
N LYS A 469 -5.58 -20.72 -31.88
CA LYS A 469 -6.29 -19.44 -32.02
C LYS A 469 -6.92 -19.02 -30.69
N TYR A 470 -7.04 -17.71 -30.48
CA TYR A 470 -7.75 -17.17 -29.32
C TYR A 470 -9.24 -17.51 -29.37
N ARG A 471 -9.75 -18.03 -28.25
CA ARG A 471 -11.18 -18.11 -27.93
C ARG A 471 -11.62 -16.80 -27.30
N GLN A 472 -12.81 -16.33 -27.67
CA GLN A 472 -13.40 -15.10 -27.15
C GLN A 472 -14.48 -15.40 -26.11
N ILE A 473 -14.52 -14.62 -25.03
CA ILE A 473 -15.61 -14.61 -24.04
C ILE A 473 -15.99 -13.16 -23.76
N ASP A 474 -17.24 -12.81 -23.99
CA ASP A 474 -17.73 -11.44 -23.77
C ASP A 474 -17.76 -11.08 -22.28
N LEU A 475 -17.43 -9.82 -21.98
CA LEU A 475 -17.51 -9.28 -20.64
C LEU A 475 -18.97 -9.11 -20.22
N LYS A 476 -19.33 -9.61 -19.05
CA LYS A 476 -20.67 -9.44 -18.45
C LYS A 476 -20.69 -8.20 -17.58
N HIS A 477 -21.50 -7.20 -17.92
CA HIS A 477 -21.70 -6.00 -17.11
C HIS A 477 -22.29 -6.35 -15.73
N LYS A 478 -21.78 -5.72 -14.67
CA LYS A 478 -22.26 -5.93 -13.29
C LYS A 478 -22.90 -4.67 -12.72
N ALA A 479 -22.14 -3.58 -12.67
CA ALA A 479 -22.63 -2.29 -12.19
C ALA A 479 -21.63 -1.20 -12.58
N ARG A 480 -22.12 0.00 -12.92
CA ARG A 480 -21.27 1.16 -13.28
C ARG A 480 -20.21 0.76 -14.32
N ALA A 481 -18.93 0.96 -14.03
CA ALA A 481 -17.78 0.60 -14.86
C ALA A 481 -17.28 -0.85 -14.66
N VAL A 482 -17.95 -1.67 -13.85
CA VAL A 482 -17.50 -3.02 -13.46
C VAL A 482 -18.16 -4.10 -14.31
N TYR A 483 -17.32 -5.01 -14.79
CA TYR A 483 -17.65 -6.18 -15.58
C TYR A 483 -17.00 -7.43 -14.97
N SER A 484 -17.49 -8.60 -15.36
CA SER A 484 -16.90 -9.89 -15.01
C SER A 484 -16.76 -10.79 -16.22
N VAL A 485 -15.75 -11.65 -16.21
CA VAL A 485 -15.59 -12.72 -17.20
C VAL A 485 -15.02 -13.97 -16.54
N THR A 486 -15.41 -15.14 -17.03
CA THR A 486 -14.95 -16.43 -16.48
C THR A 486 -14.38 -17.28 -17.60
N ILE A 487 -13.11 -17.66 -17.47
CA ILE A 487 -12.51 -18.73 -18.28
C ILE A 487 -12.90 -20.07 -17.61
N PRO A 488 -13.55 -20.99 -18.33
CA PRO A 488 -13.94 -22.28 -17.77
C PRO A 488 -12.72 -23.16 -17.48
N SER A 489 -12.90 -24.09 -16.53
CA SER A 489 -11.95 -25.13 -16.07
C SER A 489 -10.56 -25.12 -16.74
N ALA A 490 -9.56 -24.63 -16.02
CA ALA A 490 -8.17 -24.62 -16.44
C ALA A 490 -7.59 -26.04 -16.47
N ARG A 491 -7.14 -26.49 -17.65
CA ARG A 491 -6.56 -27.83 -17.85
C ARG A 491 -5.10 -27.82 -18.34
N ALA A 492 -4.63 -26.65 -18.71
CA ALA A 492 -3.27 -26.40 -19.19
C ALA A 492 -2.97 -24.92 -18.95
N ASP A 493 -1.67 -24.60 -18.93
CA ASP A 493 -1.17 -23.24 -18.89
C ASP A 493 -1.82 -22.40 -19.99
N MET A 494 -2.20 -21.18 -19.66
CA MET A 494 -2.97 -20.33 -20.56
C MET A 494 -2.40 -18.93 -20.65
N GLU A 495 -2.70 -18.26 -21.76
CA GLU A 495 -2.48 -16.83 -21.92
C GLU A 495 -3.75 -16.12 -22.36
N TYR A 496 -3.96 -14.90 -21.88
CA TYR A 496 -5.11 -14.08 -22.24
C TYR A 496 -4.83 -12.59 -22.27
N TYR A 497 -5.65 -11.87 -23.05
CA TYR A 497 -5.74 -10.42 -23.04
C TYR A 497 -7.21 -10.00 -23.11
N ILE A 498 -7.49 -8.74 -22.77
CA ILE A 498 -8.84 -8.16 -22.80
C ILE A 498 -8.83 -6.95 -23.71
N LYS A 499 -9.89 -6.80 -24.52
CA LYS A 499 -10.16 -5.57 -25.28
C LYS A 499 -11.53 -5.03 -24.89
N ALA A 500 -11.66 -3.71 -24.89
CA ALA A 500 -12.94 -3.01 -24.73
C ALA A 500 -13.00 -1.81 -25.66
N GLU A 501 -14.20 -1.45 -26.10
CA GLU A 501 -14.44 -0.23 -26.87
C GLU A 501 -15.29 0.74 -26.04
N THR A 502 -14.80 1.96 -25.89
CA THR A 502 -15.53 3.01 -25.15
C THR A 502 -16.76 3.48 -25.92
N ALA A 503 -17.66 4.22 -25.26
CA ALA A 503 -18.77 4.89 -25.93
C ALA A 503 -18.29 5.81 -27.07
N GLY A 504 -17.14 6.47 -26.88
CA GLY A 504 -16.49 7.30 -27.89
C GLY A 504 -15.75 6.54 -29.01
N GLY A 505 -15.76 5.20 -29.00
CA GLY A 505 -15.08 4.39 -30.03
C GLY A 505 -13.58 4.17 -29.81
N LYS A 506 -13.04 4.56 -28.65
CA LYS A 506 -11.62 4.31 -28.30
C LYS A 506 -11.44 2.84 -27.94
N ALA A 507 -10.50 2.17 -28.59
CA ALA A 507 -10.11 0.80 -28.22
C ALA A 507 -9.16 0.81 -27.03
N LEU A 508 -9.47 0.00 -26.01
CA LEU A 508 -8.66 -0.23 -24.83
C LEU A 508 -8.18 -1.68 -24.83
N VAL A 509 -6.95 -1.91 -24.38
CA VAL A 509 -6.34 -3.24 -24.32
C VAL A 509 -5.59 -3.46 -23.02
N TRP A 510 -5.69 -4.68 -22.48
CA TRP A 510 -4.96 -5.12 -21.29
C TRP A 510 -4.40 -6.55 -21.50
N PRO A 511 -3.13 -6.83 -21.17
CA PRO A 511 -2.09 -5.85 -20.80
C PRO A 511 -1.75 -4.91 -21.98
N ALA A 512 -1.07 -3.79 -21.71
CA ALA A 512 -0.70 -2.81 -22.73
C ALA A 512 0.19 -3.39 -23.86
N THR A 513 0.80 -4.55 -23.63
CA THR A 513 1.65 -5.27 -24.58
C THR A 513 0.91 -6.25 -25.48
N ALA A 514 -0.39 -6.48 -25.24
CA ALA A 514 -1.18 -7.40 -26.02
C ALA A 514 -1.45 -6.87 -27.44
N PRO A 515 -1.59 -7.76 -28.44
CA PRO A 515 -1.59 -9.22 -28.33
C PRO A 515 -0.19 -9.86 -28.35
N ARG A 516 0.89 -9.06 -28.41
CA ARG A 516 2.27 -9.55 -28.57
C ARG A 516 2.80 -10.24 -27.31
N LEU A 517 2.52 -9.67 -26.14
CA LEU A 517 2.80 -10.28 -24.84
C LEU A 517 1.55 -10.15 -23.98
N ASN A 518 0.99 -11.29 -23.59
CA ASN A 518 -0.28 -11.38 -22.88
C ASN A 518 -0.04 -11.71 -21.40
N HIS A 519 -1.12 -11.70 -20.61
CA HIS A 519 -1.03 -12.20 -19.24
C HIS A 519 -1.06 -13.72 -19.25
N THR A 520 -0.16 -14.35 -18.48
CA THR A 520 -0.03 -15.80 -18.40
C THR A 520 -0.53 -16.32 -17.05
N VAL A 521 -1.09 -17.53 -17.08
CA VAL A 521 -1.56 -18.24 -15.88
C VAL A 521 -1.06 -19.67 -15.96
N ILE A 522 -0.34 -20.09 -14.91
CA ILE A 522 0.17 -21.46 -14.77
C ILE A 522 -0.87 -22.31 -14.04
N VAL A 523 -1.04 -23.56 -14.47
CA VAL A 523 -1.97 -24.52 -13.87
C VAL A 523 -1.18 -25.59 -13.14
N ASN A 524 -1.33 -25.63 -11.80
CA ASN A 524 -0.63 -26.55 -10.91
C ASN A 524 -1.55 -27.63 -10.33
#